data_AF-A0A955GFD3-F1
#
_entry.id   AF-A0A955GFD3-F1
#
_cell.length_a   1.000
_cell.length_b   1.000
_cell.length_c   1.000
_cell.angle_alpha   90.00
_cell.angle_beta   90.00
_cell.angle_gamma   90.00
#
_symmetry.space_group_name_H-M   'P 1'
#
loop_
_entity.id
_entity.type
_entity.pdbx_description
1 polymer ?
#
loop_
_entity_poly.entity_id
_entity_poly.type
_entity_poly.pdbx_seq_one_letter_code
_entity_poly.pdbx_strand_id
1 'polypeptide(L)'
;MLQTESLENGQTLDHNQWFRADQLYPEMVKQANEITAEFVGSVALEGIVSVDFTQEETTLLDALRKAKSGDLQAREVVRMSVVTDLAERMYKSKNHTRVNLDFKDGRLTQNGRSNTEVLGNTFRHTNLNEIMYRRAFAEQSNAFLFDRFVQSGITDEFDVLVASATTNDLTTKKRYNFFTKTDTMSLQLLSVSGSQATLDTAFVAGKVASDAKRHDLLAIQKLADNHGVDLLDVSEDDLVQYVILVPKGSLPNGIASIVEEYDVAAGGTFYGEAEPQQDYKSFMDMCLRRNFDDFAEGIVSQLIDEVDKFKDAIEPLKRLGKLAGKTAVLYAVTNIEIDTDIFGEEASQFLKLARVALSNGDLEGFELMLDGAMLTERSNSCPLEYEMLSGGEDEYGSLEFDCPECHQTNRRMPGQLVASCQHCSSRKVAC
;
A
#
# COMPACT_ATOMS: atom_id res chain seq x y z
N MET A 1 27.05 16.69 -8.96
CA MET A 1 27.77 16.21 -7.77
C MET A 1 27.43 17.16 -6.64
N LEU A 2 26.36 16.85 -5.89
CA LEU A 2 26.27 17.35 -4.54
C LEU A 2 27.43 16.67 -3.81
N GLN A 3 28.43 17.43 -3.36
CA GLN A 3 29.40 16.89 -2.42
C GLN A 3 28.57 16.49 -1.21
N THR A 4 28.49 15.20 -0.93
CA THR A 4 28.10 14.72 0.38
C THR A 4 29.06 15.39 1.35
N GLU A 5 28.57 16.38 2.10
CA GLU A 5 29.19 16.81 3.36
C GLU A 5 29.09 15.60 4.29
N SER A 6 29.93 14.60 4.01
CA SER A 6 30.02 13.33 4.72
C SER A 6 30.43 13.69 6.12
N LEU A 7 29.50 13.62 7.09
CA LEU A 7 29.75 13.71 8.54
C LEU A 7 31.14 14.29 8.85
N GLU A 8 31.34 15.59 8.55
CA GLU A 8 32.68 16.19 8.33
C GLU A 8 33.59 16.13 9.58
N ASN A 9 33.05 15.65 10.70
CA ASN A 9 33.71 15.55 11.99
C ASN A 9 34.29 14.17 12.32
N GLY A 10 34.30 13.21 11.38
CA GLY A 10 34.92 11.90 11.61
C GLY A 10 34.29 11.10 12.76
N GLN A 11 33.01 11.34 13.05
CA GLN A 11 32.26 10.49 13.97
C GLN A 11 32.12 9.11 13.33
N THR A 12 32.68 8.10 13.99
CA THR A 12 32.41 6.69 13.65
C THR A 12 30.93 6.43 13.92
N LEU A 13 30.18 6.03 12.89
CA LEU A 13 28.80 5.60 13.03
C LEU A 13 28.73 4.47 14.05
N ASP A 14 27.92 4.64 15.11
CA ASP A 14 27.56 3.52 15.97
C ASP A 14 26.58 2.66 15.20
N HIS A 15 27.00 1.43 14.85
CA HIS A 15 26.16 0.50 14.09
C HIS A 15 24.89 0.07 14.84
N ASN A 16 24.77 0.37 16.14
CA ASN A 16 23.55 0.10 16.92
C ASN A 16 22.58 1.28 16.95
N GLN A 17 23.00 2.47 16.52
CA GLN A 17 22.18 3.68 16.53
C GLN A 17 21.48 3.86 15.17
N TRP A 18 20.16 4.07 15.20
CA TRP A 18 19.39 4.42 14.03
C TRP A 18 19.18 5.94 13.98
N PHE A 19 18.79 6.46 12.82
CA PHE A 19 18.67 7.91 12.63
C PHE A 19 17.35 8.25 11.96
N ARG A 20 16.75 9.38 12.34
CA ARG A 20 15.65 9.92 11.55
C ARG A 20 16.21 10.71 10.37
N ALA A 21 15.66 10.46 9.19
CA ALA A 21 16.04 11.15 7.96
C ALA A 21 15.89 12.67 8.07
N ASP A 22 14.84 13.17 8.74
CA ASP A 22 14.58 14.60 8.87
C ASP A 22 15.54 15.30 9.84
N GLN A 23 16.18 14.55 10.73
CA GLN A 23 17.22 15.06 11.62
C GLN A 23 18.61 15.05 10.94
N LEU A 24 18.93 13.97 10.21
CA LEU A 24 20.24 13.79 9.60
C LEU A 24 20.36 14.51 8.24
N TYR A 25 19.28 14.53 7.46
CA TYR A 25 19.21 15.10 6.11
C TYR A 25 17.99 16.02 5.92
N PRO A 26 17.81 17.07 6.76
CA PRO A 26 16.62 17.92 6.75
C PRO A 26 16.33 18.56 5.40
N GLU A 27 17.36 18.98 4.67
CA GLU A 27 17.18 19.61 3.35
C GLU A 27 16.68 18.63 2.29
N MET A 28 17.08 17.35 2.33
CA MET A 28 16.57 16.34 1.40
C MET A 28 15.10 16.01 1.67
N VAL A 29 14.73 15.88 2.95
CA VAL A 29 13.32 15.67 3.35
C VAL A 29 12.46 16.86 2.93
N LYS A 30 12.94 18.08 3.14
CA LYS A 30 12.25 19.29 2.70
C LYS A 30 12.05 19.32 1.18
N GLN A 31 13.10 19.03 0.40
CA GLN A 31 13.01 18.97 -1.06
C GLN A 31 12.02 17.88 -1.54
N ALA A 32 12.02 16.71 -0.90
CA ALA A 32 11.06 15.65 -1.23
C ALA A 32 9.61 16.11 -0.99
N ASN A 33 9.35 16.80 0.12
CA ASN A 33 8.04 17.38 0.43
C ASN A 33 7.64 18.48 -0.57
N GLU A 34 8.57 19.35 -0.97
CA GLU A 34 8.32 20.41 -1.98
C GLU A 34 7.96 19.79 -3.35
N ILE A 35 8.74 18.81 -3.82
CA ILE A 35 8.46 18.08 -5.06
C ILE A 35 7.12 17.34 -4.98
N THR A 36 6.78 16.79 -3.81
CA THR A 36 5.47 16.14 -3.59
C THR A 36 4.32 17.13 -3.71
N ALA A 37 4.45 18.31 -3.09
CA ALA A 37 3.44 19.35 -3.20
C ALA A 37 3.24 19.82 -4.64
N GLU A 38 4.33 20.01 -5.39
CA GLU A 38 4.28 20.34 -6.81
C GLU A 38 3.63 19.23 -7.64
N PHE A 39 4.02 17.97 -7.40
CA PHE A 39 3.46 16.80 -8.06
C PHE A 39 1.96 16.69 -7.82
N VAL A 40 1.51 16.73 -6.57
CA VAL A 40 0.08 16.61 -6.23
C VAL A 40 -0.71 17.80 -6.79
N GLY A 41 -0.16 19.01 -6.75
CA GLY A 41 -0.73 20.18 -7.42
C GLY A 41 -0.87 19.99 -8.93
N SER A 42 0.15 19.41 -9.59
CA SER A 42 0.11 19.12 -11.04
C SER A 42 -0.92 18.05 -11.40
N VAL A 43 -1.09 17.04 -10.55
CA VAL A 43 -2.10 15.99 -10.69
C VAL A 43 -3.50 16.59 -10.56
N ALA A 44 -3.72 17.46 -9.58
CA ALA A 44 -5.01 18.12 -9.36
C ALA A 44 -5.41 19.11 -10.48
N LEU A 45 -4.43 19.63 -11.22
CA LEU A 45 -4.63 20.60 -12.32
C LEU A 45 -4.65 19.96 -13.71
N GLU A 46 -4.69 18.63 -13.82
CA GLU A 46 -4.76 17.88 -15.09
C GLU A 46 -3.74 18.36 -16.15
N GLY A 47 -2.51 18.68 -15.74
CA GLY A 47 -1.39 18.87 -16.67
C GLY A 47 -1.17 20.27 -17.26
N ILE A 48 -1.72 21.35 -16.69
CA ILE A 48 -1.39 22.72 -17.14
C ILE A 48 0.03 23.16 -16.69
N VAL A 49 0.63 22.49 -15.70
CA VAL A 49 1.93 22.87 -15.15
C VAL A 49 3.05 22.06 -15.79
N SER A 50 4.03 22.75 -16.37
CA SER A 50 5.21 22.21 -17.06
C SER A 50 6.26 21.59 -16.11
N VAL A 51 5.82 20.76 -15.17
CA VAL A 51 6.77 19.89 -14.47
C VAL A 51 7.01 18.69 -15.36
N ASP A 52 8.27 18.28 -15.51
CA ASP A 52 8.76 17.23 -16.42
C ASP A 52 8.32 15.81 -15.97
N PHE A 53 7.07 15.68 -15.54
CA PHE A 53 6.38 14.44 -15.19
C PHE A 53 5.66 13.85 -16.41
N THR A 54 6.11 14.13 -17.64
CA THR A 54 5.47 13.66 -18.88
C THR A 54 5.57 12.15 -19.11
N GLN A 55 5.69 11.35 -18.05
CA GLN A 55 5.56 9.90 -18.14
C GLN A 55 4.13 9.58 -18.59
N GLU A 56 4.03 8.81 -19.67
CA GLU A 56 2.75 8.27 -20.14
C GLU A 56 2.06 7.58 -18.96
N GLU A 57 0.87 8.07 -18.61
CA GLU A 57 0.04 7.43 -17.60
C GLU A 57 -0.17 5.97 -17.98
N THR A 58 0.35 5.06 -17.16
CA THR A 58 0.18 3.63 -17.39
C THR A 58 -0.88 3.11 -16.42
N THR A 59 -2.12 3.03 -16.92
CA THR A 59 -3.23 2.43 -16.17
C THR A 59 -3.24 0.90 -16.34
N LEU A 60 -4.02 0.19 -15.52
CA LEU A 60 -4.26 -1.25 -15.73
C LEU A 60 -4.93 -1.50 -17.10
N LEU A 61 -5.79 -0.58 -17.57
CA LEU A 61 -6.41 -0.67 -18.88
C LEU A 61 -5.37 -0.61 -20.01
N ASP A 62 -4.39 0.30 -19.92
CA ASP A 62 -3.33 0.43 -20.92
C ASP A 62 -2.42 -0.79 -20.94
N ALA A 63 -2.07 -1.30 -19.75
CA ALA A 63 -1.33 -2.55 -19.62
C ALA A 63 -2.08 -3.74 -20.26
N LEU A 64 -3.40 -3.86 -20.03
CA LEU A 64 -4.23 -4.90 -20.64
C LEU A 64 -4.30 -4.78 -22.16
N ARG A 65 -4.44 -3.56 -22.71
CA ARG A 65 -4.48 -3.32 -24.16
C ARG A 65 -3.15 -3.69 -24.81
N LYS A 66 -2.03 -3.27 -24.21
CA LYS A 66 -0.68 -3.64 -24.67
C LYS A 66 -0.46 -5.16 -24.56
N ALA A 67 -0.84 -5.78 -23.45
CA ALA A 67 -0.74 -7.23 -23.25
C ALA A 67 -1.54 -8.02 -24.30
N LYS A 68 -2.75 -7.57 -24.64
CA LYS A 68 -3.56 -8.17 -25.72
C LYS A 68 -2.89 -8.10 -27.09
N SER A 69 -2.11 -7.05 -27.34
CA SER A 69 -1.31 -6.92 -28.57
C SER A 69 -0.03 -7.75 -28.58
N GLY A 70 0.25 -8.50 -27.51
CA GLY A 70 1.41 -9.39 -27.39
C GLY A 70 2.60 -8.79 -26.63
N ASP A 71 2.44 -7.64 -25.96
CA ASP A 71 3.49 -7.05 -25.12
C ASP A 71 3.67 -7.87 -23.82
N LEU A 72 4.81 -8.56 -23.72
CA LEU A 72 5.16 -9.40 -22.57
C LEU A 72 5.40 -8.59 -21.30
N GLN A 73 5.97 -7.39 -21.40
CA GLN A 73 6.22 -6.54 -20.24
C GLN A 73 4.90 -6.02 -19.69
N ALA A 74 3.98 -5.59 -20.56
CA ALA A 74 2.65 -5.18 -20.15
C ALA A 74 1.85 -6.34 -19.53
N ARG A 75 1.98 -7.56 -20.05
CA ARG A 75 1.39 -8.76 -19.44
C ARG A 75 1.91 -8.98 -18.02
N GLU A 76 3.22 -8.83 -17.79
CA GLU A 76 3.79 -8.97 -16.45
C GLU A 76 3.26 -7.89 -15.49
N VAL A 77 3.06 -6.66 -15.95
CA VAL A 77 2.42 -5.60 -15.14
C VAL A 77 1.00 -6.01 -14.70
N VAL A 78 0.20 -6.58 -15.62
CA VAL A 78 -1.14 -7.10 -15.30
C VAL A 78 -1.04 -8.24 -14.29
N ARG A 79 -0.13 -9.19 -14.53
CA ARG A 79 0.11 -10.35 -13.66
C ARG A 79 0.49 -9.92 -12.24
N MET A 80 1.41 -8.98 -12.11
CA MET A 80 1.83 -8.47 -10.81
C MET A 80 0.71 -7.74 -10.09
N SER A 81 -0.13 -6.99 -10.81
CA SER A 81 -1.33 -6.36 -10.21
C SER A 81 -2.30 -7.42 -9.67
N VAL A 82 -2.49 -8.54 -10.40
CA VAL A 82 -3.31 -9.67 -9.94
C VAL A 82 -2.72 -10.38 -8.72
N VAL A 83 -1.42 -10.66 -8.75
CA VAL A 83 -0.71 -11.32 -7.64
C VAL A 83 -0.77 -10.47 -6.38
N THR A 84 -0.51 -9.16 -6.49
CA THR A 84 -0.62 -8.22 -5.37
C THR A 84 -2.04 -8.19 -4.82
N ASP A 85 -3.06 -8.10 -5.67
CA ASP A 85 -4.46 -8.08 -5.24
C ASP A 85 -4.86 -9.36 -4.49
N LEU A 86 -4.47 -10.53 -5.00
CA LEU A 86 -4.66 -11.82 -4.35
C LEU A 86 -3.95 -11.90 -3.00
N ALA A 87 -2.66 -11.56 -2.95
CA ALA A 87 -1.86 -11.61 -1.73
C ALA A 87 -2.45 -10.70 -0.66
N GLU A 88 -2.79 -9.46 -1.03
CA GLU A 88 -3.41 -8.50 -0.12
C GLU A 88 -4.78 -8.96 0.33
N ARG A 89 -5.61 -9.63 -0.48
CA ARG A 89 -6.91 -10.13 -0.03
C ARG A 89 -6.80 -11.26 0.98
N MET A 90 -5.80 -12.13 0.84
CA MET A 90 -5.66 -13.35 1.64
C MET A 90 -4.83 -13.17 2.92
N TYR A 91 -3.99 -12.14 2.97
CA TYR A 91 -3.05 -11.99 4.08
C TYR A 91 -3.02 -10.54 4.57
N LYS A 92 -3.73 -10.30 5.69
CA LYS A 92 -3.93 -8.96 6.28
C LYS A 92 -3.02 -8.66 7.47
N SER A 93 -2.54 -9.68 8.15
CA SER A 93 -1.51 -9.64 9.19
C SER A 93 -0.63 -10.87 9.02
N LYS A 94 0.45 -10.95 9.79
CA LYS A 94 1.30 -12.14 9.88
C LYS A 94 1.77 -12.60 8.51
N ASN A 95 2.25 -11.64 7.72
CA ASN A 95 2.67 -11.88 6.36
C ASN A 95 3.89 -11.05 6.01
N HIS A 96 4.60 -11.51 4.98
CA HIS A 96 5.74 -10.84 4.42
C HIS A 96 5.64 -10.83 2.89
N THR A 97 5.94 -9.70 2.29
CA THR A 97 6.08 -9.55 0.83
C THR A 97 7.45 -8.98 0.51
N ARG A 98 8.00 -9.41 -0.63
CA ARG A 98 9.24 -8.85 -1.19
C ARG A 98 8.98 -8.38 -2.60
N VAL A 99 9.37 -7.14 -2.87
CA VAL A 99 9.33 -6.55 -4.21
C VAL A 99 10.76 -6.24 -4.63
N ASN A 100 11.16 -6.77 -5.79
CA ASN A 100 12.40 -6.35 -6.43
C ASN A 100 12.13 -5.04 -7.19
N LEU A 101 13.01 -4.07 -7.00
CA LEU A 101 12.95 -2.76 -7.63
C LEU A 101 14.13 -2.60 -8.59
N ASP A 102 13.85 -2.05 -9.76
CA ASP A 102 14.82 -1.71 -10.79
C ASP A 102 15.16 -0.22 -10.73
N PHE A 103 16.41 0.12 -11.04
CA PHE A 103 16.83 1.50 -11.23
C PHE A 103 16.68 1.92 -12.68
N LYS A 104 15.84 2.92 -12.94
CA LYS A 104 15.67 3.50 -14.26
C LYS A 104 15.73 5.01 -14.18
N ASP A 105 16.67 5.61 -14.90
CA ASP A 105 16.87 7.07 -14.95
C ASP A 105 17.02 7.71 -13.56
N GLY A 106 17.70 6.99 -12.65
CA GLY A 106 17.94 7.43 -11.27
C GLY A 106 16.72 7.29 -10.35
N ARG A 107 15.65 6.61 -10.78
CA ARG A 107 14.45 6.36 -9.97
C ARG A 107 14.24 4.88 -9.70
N LEU A 108 13.65 4.58 -8.56
CA LEU A 108 13.14 3.25 -8.23
C LEU A 108 11.88 2.96 -9.04
N THR A 109 11.88 1.81 -9.70
CA THR A 109 10.75 1.32 -10.49
C THR A 109 10.39 -0.09 -10.08
N GLN A 110 9.09 -0.37 -10.00
CA GLN A 110 8.53 -1.69 -9.74
C GLN A 110 7.87 -2.19 -11.02
N ASN A 111 8.38 -3.29 -11.58
CA ASN A 111 7.86 -3.89 -12.81
C ASN A 111 7.74 -2.88 -13.97
N GLY A 112 8.74 -2.01 -14.12
CA GLY A 112 8.77 -0.96 -15.13
C GLY A 112 7.89 0.26 -14.86
N ARG A 113 7.18 0.32 -13.72
CA ARG A 113 6.40 1.48 -13.29
C ARG A 113 7.13 2.24 -12.20
N SER A 114 7.13 3.57 -12.25
CA SER A 114 7.67 4.36 -11.15
C SER A 114 6.68 4.41 -9.98
N ASN A 115 7.17 4.53 -8.74
CA ASN A 115 6.29 4.73 -7.58
C ASN A 115 5.42 6.00 -7.74
N THR A 116 5.95 7.00 -8.44
CA THR A 116 5.24 8.25 -8.78
C THR A 116 4.04 7.99 -9.71
N GLU A 117 4.16 7.06 -10.66
CA GLU A 117 3.02 6.66 -11.51
C GLU A 117 1.94 5.94 -10.71
N VAL A 118 2.34 5.05 -9.78
CA VAL A 118 1.40 4.30 -8.94
C VAL A 118 0.59 5.25 -8.07
N LEU A 119 1.26 6.13 -7.33
CA LEU A 119 0.63 7.09 -6.42
C LEU A 119 -0.06 8.24 -7.17
N GLY A 120 0.45 8.65 -8.32
CA GLY A 120 -0.24 9.57 -9.22
C GLY A 120 -1.62 9.06 -9.63
N ASN A 121 -1.73 7.77 -9.94
CA ASN A 121 -3.03 7.15 -10.23
C ASN A 121 -3.93 7.14 -9.00
N THR A 122 -3.38 6.94 -7.79
CA THR A 122 -4.15 7.06 -6.55
C THR A 122 -4.77 8.46 -6.41
N PHE A 123 -3.99 9.52 -6.58
CA PHE A 123 -4.52 10.90 -6.48
C PHE A 123 -5.53 11.26 -7.58
N ARG A 124 -5.34 10.79 -8.82
CA ARG A 124 -6.25 11.08 -9.94
C ARG A 124 -7.58 10.35 -9.82
N HIS A 125 -7.50 9.07 -9.46
CA HIS A 125 -8.59 8.13 -9.67
C HIS A 125 -9.27 7.68 -8.38
N THR A 126 -8.76 8.10 -7.22
CA THR A 126 -9.33 7.74 -5.92
C THR A 126 -9.90 8.95 -5.20
N ASN A 127 -11.13 8.82 -4.70
CA ASN A 127 -11.73 9.81 -3.81
C ASN A 127 -11.19 9.62 -2.38
N LEU A 128 -10.06 10.28 -2.09
CA LEU A 128 -9.40 10.25 -0.79
C LEU A 128 -10.08 11.25 0.16
N ASN A 129 -10.40 10.81 1.38
CA ASN A 129 -10.72 11.71 2.47
C ASN A 129 -9.43 12.37 3.00
N GLU A 130 -9.56 13.32 3.93
CA GLU A 130 -8.43 14.09 4.45
C GLU A 130 -7.30 13.19 5.01
N ILE A 131 -7.66 12.16 5.79
CA ILE A 131 -6.69 11.23 6.39
C ILE A 131 -5.95 10.45 5.29
N MET A 132 -6.68 9.87 4.35
CA MET A 132 -6.07 9.08 3.26
C MET A 132 -5.27 9.94 2.31
N TYR A 133 -5.68 11.19 2.07
CA TYR A 133 -4.92 12.15 1.27
C TYR A 133 -3.57 12.48 1.93
N ARG A 134 -3.57 12.78 3.23
CA ARG A 134 -2.33 13.01 4.00
C ARG A 134 -1.38 11.81 3.95
N ARG A 135 -1.92 10.59 4.08
CA ARG A 135 -1.13 9.36 4.02
C ARG A 135 -0.53 9.13 2.63
N ALA A 136 -1.34 9.25 1.59
CA ALA A 136 -0.86 9.15 0.21
C ALA A 136 0.20 10.21 -0.11
N PHE A 137 0.06 11.43 0.45
CA PHE A 137 1.06 12.47 0.34
C PHE A 137 2.38 12.07 1.01
N ALA A 138 2.32 11.54 2.24
CA ALA A 138 3.49 11.06 2.96
C ALA A 138 4.19 9.91 2.22
N GLU A 139 3.43 8.94 1.70
CA GLU A 139 3.95 7.83 0.90
C GLU A 139 4.65 8.32 -0.37
N GLN A 140 4.08 9.32 -1.05
CA GLN A 140 4.71 9.94 -2.23
C GLN A 140 5.99 10.70 -1.87
N SER A 141 5.99 11.41 -0.74
CA SER A 141 7.20 12.10 -0.25
C SER A 141 8.31 11.11 0.07
N ASN A 142 7.98 10.01 0.73
CA ASN A 142 8.92 8.93 1.00
C ASN A 142 9.49 8.34 -0.30
N ALA A 143 8.66 8.12 -1.32
CA ALA A 143 9.12 7.63 -2.61
C ALA A 143 10.16 8.57 -3.26
N PHE A 144 9.90 9.90 -3.26
CA PHE A 144 10.88 10.87 -3.75
C PHE A 144 12.13 10.94 -2.87
N LEU A 145 11.99 10.81 -1.56
CA LEU A 145 13.12 10.78 -0.64
C LEU A 145 14.01 9.55 -0.87
N PHE A 146 13.41 8.38 -1.13
CA PHE A 146 14.15 7.16 -1.45
C PHE A 146 14.95 7.30 -2.74
N ASP A 147 14.37 7.88 -3.80
CA ASP A 147 15.09 8.20 -5.03
C ASP A 147 16.30 9.10 -4.75
N ARG A 148 16.17 10.09 -3.87
CA ARG A 148 17.27 10.98 -3.47
C ARG A 148 18.35 10.26 -2.66
N PHE A 149 17.96 9.38 -1.74
CA PHE A 149 18.92 8.59 -0.96
C PHE A 149 19.73 7.65 -1.84
N VAL A 150 19.10 7.03 -2.83
CA VAL A 150 19.80 6.23 -3.85
C VAL A 150 20.77 7.10 -4.65
N GLN A 151 20.30 8.21 -5.21
CA GLN A 151 21.12 9.08 -6.07
C GLN A 151 22.32 9.70 -5.34
N SER A 152 22.22 9.88 -4.02
CA SER A 152 23.27 10.46 -3.19
C SER A 152 24.21 9.41 -2.56
N GLY A 153 23.93 8.11 -2.75
CA GLY A 153 24.72 7.03 -2.14
C GLY A 153 24.44 6.82 -0.65
N ILE A 154 23.44 7.48 -0.06
CA ILE A 154 23.05 7.25 1.35
C ILE A 154 22.66 5.79 1.57
N THR A 155 22.01 5.17 0.58
CA THR A 155 21.66 3.75 0.65
C THR A 155 22.86 2.81 0.56
N ASP A 156 24.08 3.29 0.34
CA ASP A 156 25.29 2.47 0.43
C ASP A 156 25.68 2.20 1.88
N GLU A 157 25.28 3.08 2.80
CA GLU A 157 25.57 3.01 4.23
C GLU A 157 24.35 2.61 5.07
N PHE A 158 23.14 2.90 4.59
CA PHE A 158 21.90 2.68 5.32
C PHE A 158 20.89 1.83 4.52
N ASP A 159 20.15 0.99 5.23
CA ASP A 159 18.82 0.54 4.82
C ASP A 159 17.79 1.59 5.26
N VAL A 160 16.65 1.66 4.59
CA VAL A 160 15.62 2.69 4.83
C VAL A 160 14.33 2.04 5.33
N LEU A 161 13.96 2.32 6.58
CA LEU A 161 12.78 1.80 7.26
C LEU A 161 11.67 2.85 7.31
N VAL A 162 10.45 2.44 6.97
CA VAL A 162 9.23 3.21 7.21
C VAL A 162 8.20 2.31 7.89
N ALA A 163 7.51 2.84 8.88
CA ALA A 163 6.38 2.18 9.54
C ALA A 163 5.08 2.90 9.20
N SER A 164 4.01 2.16 8.95
CA SER A 164 2.69 2.70 8.60
C SER A 164 1.62 1.92 9.34
N ALA A 165 0.94 2.56 10.31
CA ALA A 165 -0.13 1.95 11.08
C ALA A 165 -1.48 2.33 10.48
N THR A 166 -2.52 1.49 10.58
CA THR A 166 -3.89 1.92 10.20
C THR A 166 -4.36 3.13 11.03
N THR A 167 -5.22 3.99 10.48
CA THR A 167 -5.81 5.14 11.21
C THR A 167 -6.69 4.70 12.38
N ASN A 168 -6.82 5.46 13.46
CA ASN A 168 -7.81 5.17 14.51
C ASN A 168 -9.23 5.65 14.17
N ASP A 169 -9.42 6.45 13.12
CA ASP A 169 -10.76 6.89 12.72
C ASP A 169 -11.60 5.72 12.20
N LEU A 170 -12.60 5.31 12.97
CA LEU A 170 -13.45 4.16 12.64
C LEU A 170 -14.24 4.38 11.36
N THR A 171 -14.59 5.63 11.05
CA THR A 171 -15.32 5.98 9.82
C THR A 171 -14.44 5.69 8.60
N THR A 172 -13.21 6.19 8.61
CA THR A 172 -12.19 5.92 7.60
C THR A 172 -11.87 4.44 7.54
N LYS A 173 -11.67 3.76 8.68
CA LYS A 173 -11.43 2.31 8.71
C LYS A 173 -12.53 1.51 8.02
N LYS A 174 -13.80 1.81 8.31
CA LYS A 174 -14.93 1.13 7.66
C LYS A 174 -15.01 1.46 6.18
N ARG A 175 -14.95 2.76 5.84
CA ARG A 175 -15.02 3.28 4.47
C ARG A 175 -13.94 2.70 3.55
N TYR A 176 -12.71 2.62 4.06
CA TYR A 176 -11.57 2.12 3.31
C TYR A 176 -11.32 0.62 3.58
N ASN A 177 -12.23 -0.06 4.29
CA ASN A 177 -12.13 -1.46 4.67
C ASN A 177 -10.74 -1.83 5.25
N PHE A 178 -10.16 -0.93 6.04
CA PHE A 178 -8.94 -1.23 6.79
C PHE A 178 -9.20 -2.41 7.73
N PHE A 179 -8.13 -3.12 8.10
CA PHE A 179 -8.20 -4.36 8.88
C PHE A 179 -8.59 -4.07 10.33
N THR A 180 -9.87 -3.77 10.56
CA THR A 180 -10.44 -3.33 11.84
C THR A 180 -10.22 -4.32 12.99
N LYS A 181 -10.03 -5.61 12.66
CA LYS A 181 -9.78 -6.66 13.64
C LYS A 181 -8.33 -6.65 14.13
N THR A 182 -7.36 -6.59 13.22
CA THR A 182 -5.94 -6.67 13.56
C THR A 182 -5.30 -5.31 13.78
N ASP A 183 -5.89 -4.24 13.23
CA ASP A 183 -5.30 -2.90 13.12
C ASP A 183 -3.84 -2.96 12.64
N THR A 184 -3.59 -3.77 11.61
CA THR A 184 -2.24 -4.07 11.10
C THR A 184 -1.36 -2.84 10.93
N MET A 185 -0.09 -2.98 11.30
CA MET A 185 0.99 -2.08 10.95
C MET A 185 1.85 -2.72 9.85
N SER A 186 2.23 -1.93 8.87
CA SER A 186 3.21 -2.28 7.86
C SER A 186 4.57 -1.74 8.28
N LEU A 187 5.57 -2.60 8.32
CA LEU A 187 6.98 -2.24 8.43
C LEU A 187 7.59 -2.47 7.04
N GLN A 188 8.22 -1.45 6.47
CA GLN A 188 8.78 -1.50 5.12
C GLN A 188 10.27 -1.19 5.15
N LEU A 189 11.09 -2.09 4.64
CA LEU A 189 12.54 -1.96 4.59
C LEU A 189 13.00 -1.94 3.13
N LEU A 190 13.51 -0.79 2.70
CA LEU A 190 14.21 -0.65 1.43
C LEU A 190 15.70 -0.91 1.64
N SER A 191 16.19 -1.96 0.99
CA SER A 191 17.60 -2.31 0.94
C SER A 191 18.14 -2.20 -0.47
N VAL A 192 19.32 -1.58 -0.62
CA VAL A 192 20.00 -1.41 -1.90
C VAL A 192 21.35 -2.10 -1.84
N SER A 193 21.66 -2.97 -2.79
CA SER A 193 22.96 -3.65 -2.89
C SER A 193 23.46 -3.58 -4.33
N GLY A 194 24.41 -2.68 -4.58
CA GLY A 194 24.88 -2.40 -5.94
C GLY A 194 23.75 -1.90 -6.83
N SER A 195 23.45 -2.64 -7.90
CA SER A 195 22.38 -2.28 -8.86
C SER A 195 21.03 -2.93 -8.53
N GLN A 196 20.88 -3.57 -7.38
CA GLN A 196 19.64 -4.23 -6.97
C GLN A 196 19.04 -3.49 -5.79
N ALA A 197 17.74 -3.21 -5.86
CA ALA A 197 16.95 -2.72 -4.74
C ALA A 197 15.84 -3.72 -4.40
N THR A 198 15.58 -3.90 -3.12
CA THR A 198 14.48 -4.72 -2.62
C THR A 198 13.68 -3.93 -1.60
N LEU A 199 12.35 -3.95 -1.74
CA LEU A 199 11.43 -3.46 -0.73
C LEU A 199 10.77 -4.67 -0.07
N ASP A 200 11.20 -4.95 1.15
CA ASP A 200 10.57 -5.94 2.01
C ASP A 200 9.47 -5.26 2.83
N THR A 201 8.33 -5.92 2.97
CA THR A 201 7.22 -5.43 3.79
C THR A 201 6.72 -6.53 4.71
N ALA A 202 6.77 -6.27 6.02
CA ALA A 202 6.20 -7.14 7.04
C ALA A 202 4.88 -6.53 7.57
N PHE A 203 3.84 -7.34 7.61
CA PHE A 203 2.53 -6.96 8.15
C PHE A 203 2.39 -7.54 9.55
N VAL A 204 2.52 -6.70 10.57
CA VAL A 204 2.40 -7.09 11.98
C VAL A 204 1.05 -6.65 12.53
N ALA A 205 0.40 -7.49 13.34
CA ALA A 205 -0.87 -7.15 13.96
C ALA A 205 -0.68 -6.02 14.99
N GLY A 206 -1.54 -5.01 14.93
CA GLY A 206 -1.58 -3.95 15.93
C GLY A 206 -2.37 -4.28 17.17
N LYS A 207 -3.14 -5.37 17.13
CA LYS A 207 -3.87 -5.93 18.25
C LYS A 207 -3.57 -7.41 18.39
N VAL A 208 -3.46 -7.87 19.63
CA VAL A 208 -3.31 -9.31 19.94
C VAL A 208 -4.62 -10.10 19.76
N ALA A 209 -5.76 -9.41 19.76
CA ALA A 209 -7.11 -9.95 19.53
C ALA A 209 -8.03 -8.83 19.02
N SER A 210 -9.15 -9.17 18.38
CA SER A 210 -10.03 -8.17 17.74
C SER A 210 -10.62 -7.11 18.68
N ASP A 211 -10.83 -7.47 19.95
CA ASP A 211 -11.34 -6.62 21.03
C ASP A 211 -10.22 -6.02 21.91
N ALA A 212 -8.97 -6.40 21.68
CA ALA A 212 -7.84 -5.89 22.43
C ALA A 212 -7.53 -4.42 22.06
N LYS A 213 -6.86 -3.72 22.98
CA LYS A 213 -6.28 -2.41 22.67
C LYS A 213 -5.14 -2.57 21.68
N ARG A 214 -4.93 -1.53 20.88
CA ARG A 214 -3.74 -1.42 20.04
C ARG A 214 -2.47 -1.39 20.89
N HIS A 215 -1.45 -2.10 20.43
CA HIS A 215 -0.12 -2.15 21.05
C HIS A 215 0.99 -1.76 20.07
N ASP A 216 0.71 -1.75 18.77
CA ASP A 216 1.67 -1.49 17.71
C ASP A 216 2.39 -0.16 17.82
N LEU A 217 1.65 0.92 18.10
CA LEU A 217 2.26 2.25 18.19
C LEU A 217 3.28 2.32 19.34
N LEU A 218 2.96 1.72 20.49
CA LEU A 218 3.89 1.65 21.61
C LEU A 218 5.07 0.72 21.31
N ALA A 219 4.84 -0.38 20.59
CA ALA A 219 5.89 -1.32 20.20
C ALA A 219 6.90 -0.66 19.26
N ILE A 220 6.45 0.03 18.21
CA ILE A 220 7.36 0.73 17.28
C ILE A 220 8.09 1.89 17.95
N GLN A 221 7.44 2.62 18.87
CA GLN A 221 8.08 3.67 19.67
C GLN A 221 9.21 3.13 20.54
N LYS A 222 8.97 2.02 21.24
CA LYS A 222 10.00 1.35 22.05
C LYS A 222 11.14 0.80 21.21
N LEU A 223 10.84 0.18 20.07
CA LEU A 223 11.85 -0.30 19.15
C LEU A 223 12.72 0.86 18.67
N ALA A 224 12.12 1.98 18.26
CA ALA A 224 12.86 3.15 17.84
C ALA A 224 13.72 3.75 18.97
N ASP A 225 13.17 3.86 20.19
CA ASP A 225 13.88 4.36 21.38
C ASP A 225 15.10 3.50 21.74
N ASN A 226 14.98 2.16 21.63
CA ASN A 226 16.10 1.24 21.84
C ASN A 226 17.27 1.49 20.89
N HIS A 227 17.02 2.11 19.73
CA HIS A 227 18.03 2.51 18.75
C HIS A 227 18.31 4.02 18.73
N GLY A 228 17.84 4.76 19.73
CA GLY A 228 18.10 6.20 19.86
C GLY A 228 17.26 7.09 18.94
N VAL A 229 16.16 6.58 18.38
CA VAL A 229 15.23 7.33 17.55
C VAL A 229 13.99 7.70 18.35
N ASP A 230 13.77 9.00 18.54
CA ASP A 230 12.59 9.51 19.23
C ASP A 230 11.36 9.58 18.30
N LEU A 231 10.38 8.73 18.58
CA LEU A 231 9.03 8.72 17.99
C LEU A 231 7.94 8.98 19.06
N LEU A 232 8.31 9.56 20.20
CA LEU A 232 7.33 9.98 21.20
C LEU A 232 6.36 10.98 20.56
N ASP A 233 5.10 10.89 20.94
CA ASP A 233 4.01 11.75 20.46
C ASP A 233 3.66 11.63 18.96
N VAL A 234 4.31 10.73 18.21
CA VAL A 234 3.91 10.45 16.82
C VAL A 234 2.57 9.72 16.79
N SER A 235 1.60 10.29 16.08
CA SER A 235 0.30 9.66 15.88
C SER A 235 0.37 8.51 14.87
N GLU A 236 -0.58 7.57 14.92
CA GLU A 236 -0.70 6.49 13.93
C GLU A 236 -0.86 6.99 12.48
N ASP A 237 -1.45 8.17 12.29
CA ASP A 237 -1.67 8.76 10.98
C ASP A 237 -0.43 9.50 10.44
N ASP A 238 0.44 9.96 11.33
CA ASP A 238 1.67 10.67 10.97
C ASP A 238 2.89 9.75 10.93
N LEU A 239 2.83 8.56 11.54
CA LEU A 239 3.96 7.62 11.60
C LEU A 239 4.61 7.34 10.22
N VAL A 240 3.80 7.25 9.17
CA VAL A 240 4.27 7.01 7.80
C VAL A 240 5.19 8.12 7.27
N GLN A 241 5.16 9.33 7.85
CA GLN A 241 6.04 10.44 7.44
C GLN A 241 7.47 10.31 7.97
N TYR A 242 7.70 9.42 8.95
CA TYR A 242 8.99 9.26 9.60
C TYR A 242 9.81 8.19 8.91
N VAL A 243 10.81 8.64 8.14
CA VAL A 243 11.78 7.76 7.50
C VAL A 243 12.97 7.54 8.43
N ILE A 244 13.24 6.28 8.74
CA ILE A 244 14.31 5.84 9.64
C ILE A 244 15.44 5.24 8.80
N LEU A 245 16.66 5.68 9.07
CA LEU A 245 17.87 5.17 8.46
C LEU A 245 18.52 4.17 9.40
N VAL A 246 18.64 2.94 8.92
CA VAL A 246 19.17 1.80 9.68
C VAL A 246 20.57 1.48 9.15
N PRO A 247 21.64 1.59 9.94
CA PRO A 247 23.00 1.31 9.45
C PRO A 247 23.09 -0.10 8.90
N LYS A 248 23.70 -0.25 7.72
CA LYS A 248 23.93 -1.57 7.15
C LYS A 248 24.80 -2.42 8.06
N GLY A 249 24.44 -3.71 8.13
CA GLY A 249 25.07 -4.69 9.02
C GLY A 249 24.44 -4.77 10.40
N SER A 250 23.55 -3.85 10.78
CA SER A 250 22.78 -3.95 12.03
C SER A 250 21.66 -5.00 11.96
N LEU A 251 21.18 -5.31 10.75
CA LEU A 251 20.08 -6.26 10.49
C LEU A 251 20.58 -7.55 9.82
N PRO A 252 21.07 -8.56 10.58
CA PRO A 252 21.62 -9.78 9.99
C PRO A 252 20.62 -10.58 9.16
N ASN A 253 19.32 -10.40 9.39
CA ASN A 253 18.24 -11.05 8.63
C ASN A 253 17.31 -10.04 7.93
N GLY A 254 17.77 -8.82 7.69
CA GLY A 254 16.95 -7.76 7.08
C GLY A 254 15.70 -7.46 7.90
N ILE A 255 14.54 -7.39 7.25
CA ILE A 255 13.28 -7.05 7.91
C ILE A 255 12.88 -8.04 9.01
N ALA A 256 13.28 -9.32 8.92
CA ALA A 256 12.97 -10.30 9.96
C ALA A 256 13.59 -9.93 11.31
N SER A 257 14.77 -9.29 11.31
CA SER A 257 15.39 -8.74 12.53
C SER A 257 14.54 -7.62 13.13
N ILE A 258 13.99 -6.73 12.29
CA ILE A 258 13.11 -5.65 12.74
C ILE A 258 11.83 -6.20 13.37
N VAL A 259 11.22 -7.22 12.75
CA VAL A 259 9.98 -7.85 13.28
C VAL A 259 10.25 -8.53 14.61
N GLU A 260 11.37 -9.25 14.74
CA GLU A 260 11.76 -9.90 15.99
C GLU A 260 11.92 -8.89 17.14
N GLU A 261 12.61 -7.78 16.89
CA GLU A 261 12.79 -6.71 17.87
C GLU A 261 11.48 -5.98 18.19
N TYR A 262 10.62 -5.79 17.19
CA TYR A 262 9.29 -5.23 17.35
C TYR A 262 8.45 -6.10 18.28
N ASP A 263 8.46 -7.41 18.09
CA ASP A 263 7.68 -8.35 18.90
C ASP A 263 8.20 -8.44 20.34
N VAL A 264 9.51 -8.29 20.56
CA VAL A 264 10.08 -8.13 21.90
C VAL A 264 9.56 -6.84 22.55
N ALA A 265 9.55 -5.72 21.82
CA ALA A 265 9.03 -4.43 22.30
C ALA A 265 7.51 -4.45 22.59
N ALA A 266 6.77 -5.26 21.83
CA ALA A 266 5.35 -5.55 22.00
C ALA A 266 5.04 -6.47 23.20
N GLY A 267 6.06 -7.00 23.89
CA GLY A 267 5.90 -7.84 25.09
C GLY A 267 5.95 -9.34 24.82
N GLY A 268 6.57 -9.77 23.72
CA GLY A 268 6.79 -11.18 23.38
C GLY A 268 5.70 -11.78 22.50
N THR A 269 5.24 -11.03 21.49
CA THR A 269 4.29 -11.51 20.46
C THR A 269 5.01 -12.27 19.33
N PHE A 270 4.26 -12.74 18.35
CA PHE A 270 4.80 -13.19 17.06
C PHE A 270 4.00 -12.54 15.92
N TYR A 271 4.66 -11.71 15.13
CA TYR A 271 4.05 -10.78 14.17
C TYR A 271 2.90 -9.96 14.79
N GLY A 272 3.08 -9.54 16.04
CA GLY A 272 2.10 -8.75 16.82
C GLY A 272 0.90 -9.52 17.37
N GLU A 273 0.81 -10.83 17.10
CA GLU A 273 -0.28 -11.68 17.57
C GLU A 273 0.11 -12.39 18.89
N ALA A 274 -0.89 -12.79 19.69
CA ALA A 274 -0.69 -13.52 20.95
C ALA A 274 -0.29 -14.99 20.73
N GLU A 275 0.80 -15.18 20.00
CA GLU A 275 1.40 -16.47 19.71
C GLU A 275 2.82 -16.54 20.28
N PRO A 276 3.30 -17.76 20.60
CA PRO A 276 4.69 -17.96 20.96
C PRO A 276 5.62 -17.52 19.82
N GLN A 277 6.75 -16.90 20.17
CA GLN A 277 7.81 -16.59 19.22
C GLN A 277 8.26 -17.83 18.45
N GLN A 278 8.49 -17.64 17.15
CA GLN A 278 8.95 -18.68 16.23
C GLN A 278 10.22 -18.21 15.52
N ASP A 279 10.75 -19.03 14.61
CA ASP A 279 11.84 -18.61 13.72
C ASP A 279 11.31 -17.65 12.66
N TYR A 280 11.56 -16.35 12.86
CA TYR A 280 11.13 -15.27 11.97
C TYR A 280 11.63 -15.43 10.54
N LYS A 281 12.87 -15.88 10.35
CA LYS A 281 13.46 -16.07 9.02
C LYS A 281 12.78 -17.22 8.30
N SER A 282 12.63 -18.36 8.98
CA SER A 282 11.93 -19.52 8.43
C SER A 282 10.47 -19.20 8.09
N PHE A 283 9.80 -18.40 8.92
CA PHE A 283 8.44 -17.92 8.65
C PHE A 283 8.38 -16.99 7.44
N MET A 284 9.30 -16.04 7.33
CA MET A 284 9.42 -15.14 6.19
C MET A 284 9.64 -15.92 4.88
N ASP A 285 10.55 -16.91 4.89
CA ASP A 285 10.81 -17.78 3.73
C ASP A 285 9.58 -18.63 3.37
N MET A 286 8.75 -18.99 4.33
CA MET A 286 7.45 -19.63 4.06
C MET A 286 6.47 -18.65 3.40
N CYS A 287 6.35 -17.42 3.90
CA CYS A 287 5.50 -16.39 3.27
C CYS A 287 5.90 -16.14 1.81
N LEU A 288 7.20 -16.04 1.52
CA LEU A 288 7.72 -15.83 0.16
C LEU A 288 7.51 -17.03 -0.78
N ARG A 289 7.32 -18.24 -0.22
CA ARG A 289 6.99 -19.44 -1.00
C ARG A 289 5.51 -19.57 -1.33
N ARG A 290 4.65 -18.70 -0.80
CA ARG A 290 3.22 -18.67 -1.18
C ARG A 290 3.13 -18.30 -2.64
N ASN A 291 2.70 -19.26 -3.45
CA ASN A 291 2.62 -19.11 -4.90
C ASN A 291 1.16 -18.94 -5.34
N PHE A 292 0.86 -17.84 -6.04
CA PHE A 292 -0.44 -17.57 -6.63
C PHE A 292 -0.43 -17.69 -8.15
N ASP A 293 0.65 -18.18 -8.77
CA ASP A 293 0.85 -18.19 -10.22
C ASP A 293 -0.33 -18.83 -10.96
N ASP A 294 -0.74 -20.03 -10.55
CA ASP A 294 -1.83 -20.76 -11.21
C ASP A 294 -3.16 -19.97 -11.17
N PHE A 295 -3.45 -19.33 -10.04
CA PHE A 295 -4.63 -18.49 -9.85
C PHE A 295 -4.53 -17.18 -10.63
N ALA A 296 -3.34 -16.59 -10.63
CA ALA A 296 -3.08 -15.31 -11.27
C ALA A 296 -3.20 -15.43 -12.80
N GLU A 297 -2.64 -16.48 -13.42
CA GLU A 297 -2.71 -16.66 -14.87
C GLU A 297 -4.14 -16.80 -15.39
N GLY A 298 -5.03 -17.45 -14.62
CA GLY A 298 -6.44 -17.53 -14.96
C GLY A 298 -7.12 -16.16 -14.99
N ILE A 299 -6.88 -15.33 -13.97
CA ILE A 299 -7.42 -13.96 -13.89
C ILE A 299 -6.81 -13.06 -14.97
N VAL A 300 -5.49 -13.12 -15.17
CA VAL A 300 -4.77 -12.35 -16.21
C VAL A 300 -5.36 -12.62 -17.58
N SER A 301 -5.51 -13.90 -17.93
CA SER A 301 -6.05 -14.30 -19.23
C SER A 301 -7.47 -13.81 -19.41
N GLN A 302 -8.32 -13.94 -18.38
CA GLN A 302 -9.68 -13.43 -18.41
C GLN A 302 -9.76 -11.90 -18.56
N LEU A 303 -8.91 -11.14 -17.84
CA LEU A 303 -8.89 -9.68 -17.97
C LEU A 303 -8.45 -9.23 -19.38
N ILE A 304 -7.48 -9.92 -19.98
CA ILE A 304 -7.01 -9.64 -21.35
C ILE A 304 -8.12 -9.94 -22.37
N ASP A 305 -8.82 -11.05 -22.23
CA ASP A 305 -9.94 -11.42 -23.11
C ASP A 305 -11.09 -10.41 -23.03
N GLU A 306 -11.30 -9.82 -21.85
CA GLU A 306 -12.38 -8.86 -21.60
C GLU A 306 -12.00 -7.41 -21.89
N VAL A 307 -10.75 -7.10 -22.27
CA VAL A 307 -10.25 -5.71 -22.33
C VAL A 307 -11.05 -4.76 -23.24
N ASP A 308 -11.61 -5.25 -24.35
CA ASP A 308 -12.39 -4.41 -25.27
C ASP A 308 -13.75 -3.99 -24.69
N LYS A 309 -14.16 -4.62 -23.58
CA LYS A 309 -15.41 -4.28 -22.87
C LYS A 309 -15.22 -3.12 -21.90
N PHE A 310 -13.97 -2.81 -21.53
CA PHE A 310 -13.66 -1.77 -20.56
C PHE A 310 -13.66 -0.38 -21.21
N LYS A 311 -14.45 0.52 -20.65
CA LYS A 311 -14.66 1.89 -21.15
C LYS A 311 -13.68 2.90 -20.56
N ASP A 312 -13.24 2.67 -19.33
CA ASP A 312 -12.39 3.57 -18.55
C ASP A 312 -11.36 2.81 -17.70
N ALA A 313 -10.45 3.54 -17.07
CA ALA A 313 -9.37 2.97 -16.26
C ALA A 313 -9.85 2.28 -14.97
N ILE A 314 -11.10 2.50 -14.54
CA ILE A 314 -11.68 1.97 -13.30
C ILE A 314 -12.34 0.60 -13.54
N GLU A 315 -13.00 0.41 -14.68
CA GLU A 315 -13.70 -0.86 -14.99
C GLU A 315 -12.79 -2.12 -14.89
N PRO A 316 -11.51 -2.11 -15.35
CA PRO A 316 -10.61 -3.24 -15.15
C PRO A 316 -10.29 -3.51 -13.68
N LEU A 317 -10.16 -2.46 -12.84
CA LEU A 317 -9.88 -2.61 -11.41
C LEU A 317 -11.08 -3.26 -10.69
N LYS A 318 -12.31 -2.81 -11.01
CA LYS A 318 -13.55 -3.44 -10.53
C LYS A 318 -13.59 -4.92 -10.91
N ARG A 319 -13.23 -5.22 -12.16
CA ARG A 319 -13.24 -6.59 -12.67
C ARG A 319 -12.19 -7.46 -11.99
N LEU A 320 -10.97 -6.94 -11.83
CA LEU A 320 -9.89 -7.57 -11.08
C LEU A 320 -10.35 -7.92 -9.66
N GLY A 321 -10.85 -6.95 -8.91
CA GLY A 321 -11.29 -7.17 -7.52
C GLY A 321 -12.35 -8.26 -7.40
N LYS A 322 -13.32 -8.31 -8.32
CA LYS A 322 -14.34 -9.38 -8.36
C LYS A 322 -13.76 -10.75 -8.67
N LEU A 323 -12.80 -10.84 -9.59
CA LEU A 323 -12.17 -12.12 -9.96
C LEU A 323 -11.25 -12.61 -8.84
N ALA A 324 -10.42 -11.74 -8.29
CA ALA A 324 -9.51 -12.04 -7.21
C ALA A 324 -10.25 -12.40 -5.91
N GLY A 325 -11.32 -11.68 -5.56
CA GLY A 325 -12.16 -12.01 -4.40
C GLY A 325 -12.75 -13.42 -4.44
N LYS A 326 -13.35 -13.80 -5.58
CA LYS A 326 -13.86 -15.16 -5.80
C LYS A 326 -12.76 -16.23 -5.69
N THR A 327 -11.62 -15.98 -6.32
CA THR A 327 -10.48 -16.89 -6.29
C THR A 327 -9.90 -17.04 -4.88
N ALA A 328 -9.81 -15.94 -4.13
CA ALA A 328 -9.36 -15.93 -2.75
C ALA A 328 -10.31 -16.72 -1.83
N VAL A 329 -11.63 -16.60 -2.01
CA VAL A 329 -12.64 -17.42 -1.29
C VAL A 329 -12.45 -18.91 -1.60
N LEU A 330 -12.28 -19.26 -2.88
CA LEU A 330 -12.05 -20.65 -3.31
C LEU A 330 -10.76 -21.21 -2.71
N TYR A 331 -9.70 -20.41 -2.62
CA TYR A 331 -8.44 -20.85 -2.02
C TYR A 331 -8.56 -20.97 -0.50
N ALA A 332 -9.21 -20.00 0.17
CA ALA A 332 -9.40 -19.98 1.61
C ALA A 332 -10.20 -21.17 2.14
N VAL A 333 -11.07 -21.79 1.34
CA VAL A 333 -11.79 -23.00 1.81
C VAL A 333 -10.88 -24.22 1.96
N THR A 334 -9.79 -24.30 1.20
CA THR A 334 -8.82 -25.42 1.26
C THR A 334 -7.58 -25.08 2.06
N ASN A 335 -7.19 -23.79 2.12
CA ASN A 335 -6.09 -23.32 2.94
C ASN A 335 -6.60 -22.80 4.29
N ILE A 336 -6.47 -23.63 5.33
CA ILE A 336 -6.93 -23.31 6.69
C ILE A 336 -6.11 -22.22 7.39
N GLU A 337 -4.92 -21.89 6.89
CA GLU A 337 -4.07 -20.84 7.46
C GLU A 337 -4.59 -19.43 7.13
N ILE A 338 -5.47 -19.31 6.13
CA ILE A 338 -6.12 -18.04 5.80
C ILE A 338 -7.23 -17.78 6.81
N ASP A 339 -7.11 -16.65 7.53
CA ASP A 339 -8.15 -16.15 8.39
C ASP A 339 -9.40 -15.82 7.56
N THR A 340 -10.51 -16.50 7.81
CA THR A 340 -11.75 -16.29 7.05
C THR A 340 -12.39 -14.95 7.35
N ASP A 341 -12.03 -14.31 8.47
CA ASP A 341 -12.62 -13.04 8.89
C ASP A 341 -12.23 -11.87 7.98
N ILE A 342 -11.16 -12.00 7.18
CA ILE A 342 -10.72 -11.00 6.22
C ILE A 342 -11.71 -10.82 5.05
N PHE A 343 -12.59 -11.79 4.83
CA PHE A 343 -13.62 -11.76 3.78
C PHE A 343 -14.92 -11.08 4.23
N GLY A 344 -15.00 -10.64 5.49
CA GLY A 344 -16.22 -10.11 6.09
C GLY A 344 -16.95 -11.14 6.95
N GLU A 345 -17.78 -10.67 7.88
CA GLU A 345 -18.43 -11.52 8.89
C GLU A 345 -19.30 -12.62 8.28
N GLU A 346 -20.15 -12.28 7.31
CA GLU A 346 -21.07 -13.21 6.65
C GLU A 346 -20.32 -14.27 5.83
N ALA A 347 -19.41 -13.83 4.95
CA ALA A 347 -18.56 -14.74 4.18
C ALA A 347 -17.68 -15.63 5.07
N SER A 348 -17.20 -15.12 6.21
CA SER A 348 -16.44 -15.90 7.19
C SER A 348 -17.26 -17.06 7.76
N GLN A 349 -18.55 -16.83 8.09
CA GLN A 349 -19.44 -17.89 8.57
C GLN A 349 -19.63 -18.97 7.50
N PHE A 350 -19.89 -18.56 6.25
CA PHE A 350 -20.02 -19.49 5.13
C PHE A 350 -18.73 -20.29 4.89
N LEU A 351 -17.56 -19.65 4.89
CA LEU A 351 -16.26 -20.32 4.73
C LEU A 351 -15.99 -21.35 5.84
N LYS A 352 -16.30 -21.01 7.09
CA LYS A 352 -16.19 -21.94 8.24
C LYS A 352 -17.08 -23.16 8.05
N LEU A 353 -18.33 -22.97 7.60
CA LEU A 353 -19.24 -24.08 7.31
C LEU A 353 -18.82 -24.90 6.09
N ALA A 354 -18.33 -24.25 5.03
CA ALA A 354 -17.81 -24.91 3.84
C ALA A 354 -16.62 -25.82 4.17
N ARG A 355 -15.69 -25.36 5.02
CA ARG A 355 -14.58 -26.18 5.52
C ARG A 355 -15.08 -27.43 6.26
N VAL A 356 -16.11 -27.30 7.11
CA VAL A 356 -16.72 -28.43 7.82
C VAL A 356 -17.40 -29.41 6.85
N ALA A 357 -18.22 -28.91 5.93
CA ALA A 357 -18.90 -29.75 4.94
C ALA A 357 -17.91 -30.55 4.08
N LEU A 358 -16.85 -29.89 3.60
CA LEU A 358 -15.77 -30.53 2.85
C LEU A 358 -15.09 -31.63 3.67
N SER A 359 -14.79 -31.37 4.95
CA SER A 359 -14.15 -32.36 5.84
C SER A 359 -15.03 -33.59 6.11
N ASN A 360 -16.35 -33.46 6.02
CA ASN A 360 -17.32 -34.54 6.18
C ASN A 360 -17.66 -35.27 4.87
N GLY A 361 -17.12 -34.81 3.72
CA GLY A 361 -17.50 -35.32 2.41
C GLY A 361 -18.90 -34.92 1.93
N ASP A 362 -19.52 -33.91 2.56
CA ASP A 362 -20.79 -33.33 2.15
C ASP A 362 -20.56 -32.33 1.01
N LEU A 363 -20.52 -32.83 -0.23
CA LEU A 363 -20.22 -32.03 -1.42
C LEU A 363 -21.34 -31.01 -1.73
N GLU A 364 -22.60 -31.37 -1.52
CA GLU A 364 -23.75 -30.47 -1.77
C GLU A 364 -23.75 -29.32 -0.75
N GLY A 365 -23.54 -29.63 0.53
CA GLY A 365 -23.38 -28.61 1.57
C GLY A 365 -22.17 -27.72 1.33
N PHE A 366 -21.04 -28.29 0.87
CA PHE A 366 -19.85 -27.53 0.51
C PHE A 366 -20.12 -26.52 -0.60
N GLU A 367 -20.73 -26.96 -1.72
CA GLU A 367 -21.05 -26.09 -2.85
C GLU A 367 -21.99 -24.94 -2.44
N LEU A 368 -23.05 -25.25 -1.68
CA LEU A 368 -23.99 -24.25 -1.18
C LEU A 368 -23.32 -23.19 -0.31
N MET A 369 -22.45 -23.60 0.63
CA MET A 369 -21.76 -22.67 1.52
C MET A 369 -20.69 -21.86 0.78
N LEU A 370 -20.00 -22.47 -0.19
CA LEU A 370 -19.02 -21.78 -1.02
C LEU A 370 -19.68 -20.68 -1.87
N ASP A 371 -20.84 -20.96 -2.48
CA ASP A 371 -21.61 -19.97 -3.22
C ASP A 371 -22.06 -18.82 -2.31
N GLY A 372 -22.52 -19.13 -1.09
CA GLY A 372 -22.85 -18.14 -0.06
C GLY A 372 -21.65 -17.24 0.27
N ALA A 373 -20.46 -17.81 0.46
CA ALA A 373 -19.25 -17.05 0.70
C ALA A 373 -18.89 -16.14 -0.48
N MET A 374 -18.92 -16.64 -1.72
CA MET A 374 -18.60 -15.86 -2.92
C MET A 374 -19.58 -14.71 -3.18
N LEU A 375 -20.84 -14.84 -2.75
CA LEU A 375 -21.85 -13.79 -2.89
C LEU A 375 -21.71 -12.68 -1.84
N THR A 376 -21.15 -13.00 -0.68
CA THR A 376 -21.12 -12.12 0.50
C THR A 376 -19.73 -11.62 0.87
N GLU A 377 -18.71 -12.04 0.11
CA GLU A 377 -17.33 -11.62 0.30
C GLU A 377 -17.14 -10.12 0.06
N ARG A 378 -16.42 -9.48 0.99
CA ARG A 378 -16.12 -8.05 0.99
C ARG A 378 -14.64 -7.77 1.24
N SER A 379 -13.75 -8.72 0.98
CA SER A 379 -12.32 -8.42 1.08
C SER A 379 -11.96 -7.38 0.02
N ASN A 380 -10.99 -6.52 0.31
CA ASN A 380 -10.45 -5.56 -0.65
C ASN A 380 -8.94 -5.47 -0.46
N SER A 381 -8.22 -5.29 -1.56
CA SER A 381 -6.78 -4.98 -1.64
C SER A 381 -6.56 -3.47 -1.47
N CYS A 382 -7.20 -2.72 -2.36
CA CYS A 382 -7.22 -1.26 -2.39
C CYS A 382 -8.55 -0.76 -1.83
N PRO A 383 -8.55 0.33 -1.07
CA PRO A 383 -9.75 0.77 -0.36
C PRO A 383 -10.73 1.58 -1.24
N LEU A 384 -10.82 1.21 -2.51
CA LEU A 384 -11.80 1.72 -3.45
C LEU A 384 -13.17 1.11 -3.12
N GLU A 385 -13.92 1.69 -2.20
CA GLU A 385 -15.37 1.50 -2.25
C GLU A 385 -15.85 2.12 -3.56
N TYR A 386 -16.09 1.24 -4.54
CA TYR A 386 -16.36 1.63 -5.92
C TYR A 386 -17.65 2.45 -6.10
N GLU A 387 -18.55 2.44 -5.11
CA GLU A 387 -19.70 3.34 -5.03
C GLU A 387 -19.28 4.81 -4.78
N MET A 388 -18.08 5.03 -4.23
CA MET A 388 -17.55 6.37 -3.95
C MET A 388 -16.83 7.03 -5.12
N LEU A 389 -16.55 6.29 -6.19
CA LEU A 389 -15.98 6.82 -7.43
C LEU A 389 -17.03 7.46 -8.35
N SER A 390 -18.32 7.30 -8.03
CA SER A 390 -19.43 7.91 -8.76
C SER A 390 -20.13 8.95 -7.87
N GLY A 391 -19.82 10.23 -8.07
CA GLY A 391 -20.66 11.35 -7.63
C GLY A 391 -21.09 11.38 -6.16
N GLY A 392 -20.16 11.19 -5.23
CA GLY A 392 -20.46 11.39 -3.80
C GLY A 392 -20.94 12.82 -3.53
N GLU A 393 -21.80 13.01 -2.54
CA GLU A 393 -22.19 14.33 -2.03
C GLU A 393 -21.63 14.53 -0.60
N ASP A 394 -21.30 15.76 -0.23
CA ASP A 394 -21.02 16.16 1.17
C ASP A 394 -21.90 17.36 1.57
N GLU A 395 -21.62 18.04 2.70
CA GLU A 395 -22.40 19.21 3.14
C GLU A 395 -22.50 20.37 2.12
N TYR A 396 -21.63 20.40 1.11
CA TYR A 396 -21.60 21.38 0.03
C TYR A 396 -22.18 20.85 -1.30
N GLY A 397 -22.82 19.68 -1.30
CA GLY A 397 -23.47 19.07 -2.46
C GLY A 397 -22.60 18.05 -3.19
N SER A 398 -22.80 17.85 -4.49
CA SER A 398 -22.00 16.89 -5.26
C SER A 398 -20.51 17.25 -5.30
N LEU A 399 -19.65 16.24 -5.18
CA LEU A 399 -18.20 16.35 -5.39
C LEU A 399 -17.86 16.53 -6.87
N GLU A 400 -18.77 16.12 -7.76
CA GLU A 400 -18.68 16.31 -9.21
C GLU A 400 -19.82 17.21 -9.70
N PHE A 401 -19.49 18.33 -10.36
CA PHE A 401 -20.51 19.28 -10.80
C PHE A 401 -20.06 20.08 -12.02
N ASP A 402 -20.98 20.30 -12.95
CA ASP A 402 -20.67 20.97 -14.20
C ASP A 402 -20.51 22.47 -14.02
N CYS A 403 -19.48 23.03 -14.65
CA CYS A 403 -19.35 24.47 -14.74
C CYS A 403 -20.49 25.05 -15.59
N PRO A 404 -21.26 26.04 -15.11
CA PRO A 404 -22.31 26.66 -15.91
C PRO A 404 -21.76 27.49 -17.07
N GLU A 405 -20.46 27.77 -17.12
CA GLU A 405 -19.84 28.54 -18.22
C GLU A 405 -19.16 27.68 -19.28
N CYS A 406 -18.36 26.69 -18.89
CA CYS A 406 -17.65 25.85 -19.87
C CYS A 406 -18.24 24.44 -20.01
N HIS A 407 -19.23 24.08 -19.19
CA HIS A 407 -19.87 22.77 -19.16
C HIS A 407 -18.91 21.59 -18.91
N GLN A 408 -17.68 21.87 -18.47
CA GLN A 408 -16.76 20.85 -18.00
C GLN A 408 -17.07 20.51 -16.54
N THR A 409 -16.95 19.23 -16.21
CA THR A 409 -17.16 18.73 -14.85
C THR A 409 -16.01 19.14 -13.95
N ASN A 410 -16.32 19.85 -12.86
CA ASN A 410 -15.38 20.16 -11.79
C ASN A 410 -15.44 19.05 -10.75
N ARG A 411 -14.30 18.80 -10.10
CA ARG A 411 -14.18 17.88 -8.97
C ARG A 411 -13.63 18.64 -7.77
N ARG A 412 -14.33 18.60 -6.64
CA ARG A 412 -13.84 19.17 -5.37
C ARG A 412 -13.55 18.06 -4.36
N MET A 413 -12.60 18.31 -3.47
CA MET A 413 -12.32 17.40 -2.36
C MET A 413 -13.48 17.46 -1.34
N PRO A 414 -13.77 16.36 -0.62
CA PRO A 414 -14.74 16.37 0.47
C PRO A 414 -14.40 17.43 1.53
N GLY A 415 -15.41 18.18 1.97
CA GLY A 415 -15.27 19.26 2.95
C GLY A 415 -14.59 20.52 2.43
N GLN A 416 -14.30 20.58 1.12
CA GLN A 416 -13.66 21.75 0.50
C GLN A 416 -14.55 22.38 -0.57
N LEU A 417 -14.47 23.71 -0.59
CA LEU A 417 -15.07 24.56 -1.60
C LEU A 417 -14.01 24.94 -2.64
N VAL A 418 -14.39 24.97 -3.91
CA VAL A 418 -13.50 25.47 -4.97
C VAL A 418 -13.76 26.94 -5.21
N ALA A 419 -12.72 27.76 -5.19
CA ALA A 419 -12.88 29.22 -5.37
C ALA A 419 -13.24 29.61 -6.82
N SER A 420 -13.00 28.71 -7.78
CA SER A 420 -13.27 28.92 -9.21
C SER A 420 -13.21 27.60 -9.97
N CYS A 421 -13.70 27.62 -11.21
CA CYS A 421 -13.69 26.47 -12.10
C CYS A 421 -12.25 26.05 -12.43
N GLN A 422 -11.99 24.74 -12.31
CA GLN A 422 -10.69 24.14 -12.62
C GLN A 422 -10.32 24.27 -14.11
N HIS A 423 -11.33 24.44 -14.97
CA HIS A 423 -11.16 24.46 -16.43
C HIS A 423 -11.11 25.86 -17.04
N CYS A 424 -11.92 26.79 -16.54
CA CYS A 424 -12.04 28.14 -17.13
C CYS A 424 -11.84 29.28 -16.12
N SER A 425 -11.47 28.97 -14.88
CA SER A 425 -11.28 29.93 -13.78
C SER A 425 -12.53 30.77 -13.46
N SER A 426 -13.71 30.37 -13.95
CA SER A 426 -14.98 31.03 -13.63
C SER A 426 -15.27 30.97 -12.14
N ARG A 427 -15.65 32.10 -11.54
CA ARG A 427 -16.11 32.14 -10.14
C ARG A 427 -17.58 31.73 -9.98
N LYS A 428 -18.28 31.38 -11.05
CA LYS A 428 -19.70 30.95 -10.97
C LYS A 428 -19.89 29.57 -10.33
N VAL A 429 -18.81 28.81 -10.22
CA VAL A 429 -18.77 27.54 -9.49
C VAL A 429 -18.21 27.70 -8.08
N ALA A 430 -17.96 28.94 -7.64
CA ALA A 430 -17.52 29.19 -6.28
C ALA A 430 -18.66 28.83 -5.33
N CYS A 431 -18.50 27.74 -4.61
CA CYS A 431 -19.39 27.30 -3.54
C CYS A 431 -18.86 27.75 -2.19
#